data_AF-A0A3D2J533-F1
#
_entry.id   AF-A0A3D2J533-F1
#
_cell.length_a   1.000
_cell.length_b   1.000
_cell.length_c   1.000
_cell.angle_alpha   90.00
_cell.angle_beta   90.00
_cell.angle_gamma   90.00
#
_symmetry.space_group_name_H-M   'P 1'
#
loop_
_entity.id
_entity.type
_entity.pdbx_description
1 polymer ?
#
loop_
_entity_poly.entity_id
_entity_poly.type
_entity_poly.pdbx_seq_one_letter_code
_entity_poly.pdbx_strand_id
1 'polypeptide(L)' 'MLNSSVITELRNILGDDGVIEKYEQLRTYESDGLTSFRVTPALVVLPTSTEQVQAVVR' A
#
# COMPACT_ATOMS: atom_id res chain seq x y z
N MET A 1 6.65 -2.32 13.00
CA MET A 1 6.75 -3.03 11.70
C MET A 1 5.40 -3.65 11.40
N LEU A 2 4.97 -3.64 10.14
CA LEU A 2 3.76 -4.35 9.73
C LEU A 2 3.94 -5.86 9.93
N ASN A 3 2.85 -6.54 10.26
CA ASN A 3 2.85 -7.99 10.39
C ASN A 3 3.05 -8.63 9.00
N SER A 4 3.99 -9.55 8.87
CA SER A 4 4.28 -10.25 7.62
C SER A 4 3.08 -11.06 7.10
N SER A 5 2.18 -11.50 7.99
CA SER A 5 0.94 -12.17 7.59
C SER A 5 0.01 -11.25 6.79
N VAL A 6 -0.11 -9.98 7.21
CA VAL A 6 -0.95 -8.98 6.54
C VAL A 6 -0.41 -8.67 5.15
N ILE A 7 0.90 -8.52 5.02
CA ILE A 7 1.54 -8.28 3.72
C ILE A 7 1.28 -9.45 2.77
N THR A 8 1.39 -10.69 3.27
CA THR A 8 1.14 -11.89 2.48
C THR A 8 -0.32 -11.96 2.02
N GLU A 9 -1.26 -11.64 2.90
CA GLU A 9 -2.69 -11.59 2.58
C GLU A 9 -2.99 -10.54 1.50
N LEU A 10 -2.41 -9.34 1.62
CA LEU A 10 -2.58 -8.28 0.62
C LEU A 10 -2.01 -8.67 -0.74
N ARG A 11 -0.87 -9.38 -0.79
CA ARG A 11 -0.33 -9.94 -2.04
C ARG A 11 -1.24 -11.01 -2.64
N ASN A 12 -1.92 -11.83 -1.82
CA ASN A 12 -2.89 -12.80 -2.34
C ASN A 12 -4.12 -12.13 -2.95
N ILE A 13 -4.55 -10.98 -2.41
CA ILE A 13 -5.70 -10.22 -2.93
C ILE A 13 -5.34 -9.45 -4.21
N LEU A 14 -4.16 -8.83 -4.22
CA LEU A 14 -3.78 -7.79 -5.19
C LEU A 14 -2.77 -8.26 -6.24
N GLY A 15 -2.13 -9.41 -6.03
CA GLY A 15 -0.93 -9.83 -6.76
C GLY A 15 0.33 -9.11 -6.26
N ASP A 16 1.49 -9.53 -6.75
CA ASP A 16 2.78 -8.97 -6.33
C ASP A 16 2.94 -7.49 -6.72
N ASP A 17 2.45 -7.09 -7.90
CA ASP A 17 2.52 -5.71 -8.39
C ASP A 17 1.54 -4.77 -7.66
N GLY A 18 0.56 -5.33 -6.94
CA GLY A 18 -0.45 -4.58 -6.22
C GLY A 18 0.00 -4.10 -4.83
N VAL A 19 1.21 -4.46 -4.38
CA VAL A 19 1.73 -4.14 -3.05
C VAL A 19 3.10 -3.46 -3.13
N ILE A 20 3.19 -2.24 -2.61
CA ILE A 20 4.43 -1.45 -2.56
C ILE A 20 4.95 -1.44 -1.12
N GLU A 21 6.18 -1.94 -0.95
CA GLU A 21 6.91 -1.99 0.34
C GLU A 21 8.29 -1.32 0.29
N LYS A 22 8.87 -1.18 -0.91
CA LYS A 22 10.22 -0.63 -1.04
C LYS A 22 10.20 0.83 -0.67
N TYR A 23 11.12 1.23 0.21
CA TYR A 23 11.18 2.57 0.77
C TYR A 23 11.22 3.65 -0.33
N GLU A 24 11.99 3.42 -1.40
CA GLU A 24 12.12 4.34 -2.52
C GLU A 24 10.81 4.57 -3.27
N GLN A 25 9.98 3.53 -3.39
CA GLN A 25 8.66 3.61 -4.03
C GLN A 25 7.62 4.28 -3.11
N LEU A 26 7.72 4.05 -1.80
CA LEU A 26 6.83 4.64 -0.80
C LEU A 26 6.98 6.17 -0.70
N ARG A 27 8.16 6.72 -1.07
CA ARG A 27 8.39 8.18 -1.12
C ARG A 27 7.42 8.91 -2.06
N THR A 28 6.93 8.24 -3.11
CA THR A 28 5.91 8.79 -4.01
C THR A 28 4.62 9.15 -3.30
N TYR A 29 4.33 8.48 -2.18
CA TYR A 29 3.07 8.59 -1.43
C TYR A 29 3.23 9.31 -0.08
N GLU A 30 4.33 10.03 0.13
CA GLU A 30 4.58 10.69 1.42
C GLU A 30 3.77 11.97 1.63
N SER A 31 3.18 12.53 0.57
CA SER A 31 2.52 13.82 0.54
C SER A 31 1.46 13.86 -0.56
N ASP A 32 0.43 14.67 -0.35
CA ASP A 32 -0.69 14.93 -1.28
C ASP A 32 -0.51 16.20 -2.12
N GLY A 33 0.71 16.74 -2.17
CA GLY A 33 1.02 18.03 -2.82
C GLY A 33 1.22 19.18 -1.82
N LEU A 34 0.76 19.02 -0.57
CA LEU A 34 1.10 19.96 0.51
C LEU A 34 2.47 19.60 1.10
N THR A 35 3.52 20.02 0.40
CA THR A 35 4.91 19.58 0.62
C THR A 35 5.51 19.83 2.02
N SER A 36 4.89 20.69 2.84
CA SER A 36 5.26 20.90 4.24
C SER A 36 4.82 19.76 5.16
N PHE A 37 3.85 18.95 4.75
CA PHE A 37 3.37 17.79 5.50
C PHE A 37 3.77 16.52 4.75
N ARG A 38 4.64 15.73 5.38
CA ARG A 38 5.15 14.49 4.82
C ARG A 38 5.14 13.39 5.86
N VAL A 39 4.58 12.24 5.49
CA VAL A 39 4.62 11.01 6.28
C VAL A 39 4.83 9.86 5.32
N THR A 40 5.97 9.17 5.40
CA THR A 40 6.18 7.96 4.60
C THR A 40 5.25 6.85 5.12
N PRO A 41 4.36 6.29 4.29
CA PRO A 41 3.50 5.20 4.71
C PRO A 41 4.32 3.92 4.95
N ALA A 42 3.76 3.00 5.74
CA ALA A 42 4.39 1.69 5.96
C ALA A 42 4.17 0.71 4.79
N LEU A 43 3.14 0.94 3.97
CA LEU A 43 2.73 0.13 2.83
C LEU A 43 1.81 0.94 1.92
N VAL A 44 1.82 0.67 0.61
CA VAL A 44 0.79 1.15 -0.32
C VAL A 44 0.22 -0.02 -1.12
N VAL A 45 -1.09 0.00 -1.37
CA VAL A 45 -1.82 -1.03 -2.11
C VAL A 45 -2.51 -0.43 -3.33
N LEU A 46 -2.50 -1.16 -4.46
CA LEU A 46 -2.97 -0.69 -5.76
C LEU A 46 -4.05 -1.65 -6.33
N PRO A 47 -5.29 -1.62 -5.80
CA PRO A 47 -6.37 -2.43 -6.32
C PRO A 47 -6.80 -1.98 -7.71
N THR A 48 -7.20 -2.93 -8.54
CA THR A 48 -7.68 -2.73 -9.92
C THR A 48 -9.16 -3.04 -10.08
N SER A 49 -9.83 -3.51 -9.02
CA SER A 49 -11.27 -3.78 -9.00
C SER A 49 -11.93 -3.37 -7.68
N THR A 50 -13.24 -3.21 -7.71
CA THR A 50 -14.06 -2.91 -6.53
C THR A 50 -14.01 -4.03 -5.49
N GLU A 51 -13.91 -5.28 -5.93
CA GLU A 51 -13.82 -6.46 -5.07
C GLU A 51 -12.49 -6.48 -4.31
N GLN A 52 -11.40 -6.09 -4.98
CA GLN A 52 -10.09 -5.92 -4.35
C GLN A 52 -10.11 -4.80 -3.31
N VAL A 53 -10.71 -3.64 -3.61
CA VAL A 53 -10.90 -2.56 -2.63
C VAL A 53 -11.66 -3.06 -1.40
N GLN A 54 -12.78 -3.76 -1.61
CA GLN A 54 -13.58 -4.31 -0.53
C GLN A 54 -12.79 -5.34 0.30
N ALA A 55 -12.00 -6.21 -0.34
CA ALA A 55 -11.19 -7.22 0.35
C ALA A 55 -10.07 -6.59 1.20
N VAL A 56 -9.47 -5.49 0.74
CA VAL A 56 -8.40 -4.78 1.47
C VAL A 56 -8.90 -4.06 2.72
N VAL A 57 -10.14 -3.54 2.70
CA VAL A 57 -10.69 -2.69 3.78
C VAL A 57 -11.34 -3.50 4.91
N ARG A 58 -11.67 -4.78 4.66
CA ARG A 58 -12.28 -5.68 5.65
C ARG A 58 -11.27 -6.21 6.66
#